data_AF-A0A4V3WHF1-F1
#
_entry.id   AF-A0A4V3WHF1-F1
#
_cell.length_a   1.000
_cell.length_b   1.000
_cell.length_c   1.000
_cell.angle_alpha   90.00
_cell.angle_beta   90.00
_cell.angle_gamma   90.00
#
_symmetry.space_group_name_H-M   'P 1'
#
loop_
_entity.id
_entity.type
_entity.pdbx_description
1 polymer ?
#
loop_
_entity_poly.entity_id
_entity_poly.type
_entity_poly.pdbx_seq_one_letter_code
_entity_poly.pdbx_strand_id
1 'polypeptide(L)'
;MKSILLTTLTAALILTACGGTTSSGPDITAPSVSLSRSAVAADSTVTLTATASDDRHVTKVEFYQGSTVVGTDTTAPFTSPSIDILTTRTNFTAKAYDAAGNVGTSAAYDITTLYQGLWAWGLADSTGAIIDSGAVLFDDEVYNAGRTAAFGPYVNDAKTREGFSLMGPLTAAGKLQVAFTADANAGNPNFYFIGTDADGALGTYQGKSTIEGSATTYDANGNALASYTLAVIQTSTVTTATVGAPAAALQTARTLAHSYAIAHPVQALKVSPALAKNAAAFLNR
;
A
#
# COMPACT_ATOMS: atom_id res chain seq x y z
N MET A 1 20.77 84.46 -19.67
CA MET A 1 20.01 83.58 -20.57
C MET A 1 20.23 82.15 -20.08
N LYS A 2 19.29 81.62 -19.27
CA LYS A 2 18.29 80.61 -19.67
C LYS A 2 18.91 79.26 -20.10
N SER A 3 18.92 78.33 -19.14
CA SER A 3 18.56 76.90 -19.20
C SER A 3 19.19 76.01 -20.29
N ILE A 4 19.71 74.83 -19.90
CA ILE A 4 19.01 73.54 -20.10
C ILE A 4 19.88 72.40 -19.53
N LEU A 5 19.31 71.73 -18.53
CA LEU A 5 19.70 70.43 -18.01
C LEU A 5 19.31 69.38 -19.05
N LEU A 6 20.24 68.58 -19.58
CA LEU A 6 19.93 67.43 -20.43
C LEU A 6 20.39 66.15 -19.73
N THR A 7 19.48 65.60 -18.93
CA THR A 7 19.55 64.25 -18.38
C THR A 7 19.53 63.24 -19.52
N THR A 8 20.62 62.48 -19.66
CA THR A 8 20.68 61.31 -20.55
C THR A 8 19.78 60.21 -19.99
N LEU A 9 18.58 60.12 -20.54
CA LEU A 9 17.64 59.02 -20.33
C LEU A 9 18.16 57.79 -21.09
N THR A 10 18.90 56.90 -20.43
CA THR A 10 19.18 55.57 -20.97
C THR A 10 17.88 54.76 -20.94
N ALA A 11 17.20 54.71 -22.08
CA ALA A 11 16.13 53.76 -22.32
C ALA A 11 16.73 52.35 -22.37
N ALA A 12 16.56 51.57 -21.30
CA ALA A 12 16.76 50.13 -21.33
C ALA A 12 15.63 49.53 -22.18
N LEU A 13 15.92 49.25 -23.45
CA LEU A 13 15.07 48.44 -24.31
C LEU A 13 15.16 46.99 -23.80
N ILE A 14 14.23 46.60 -22.91
CA ILE A 14 14.05 45.20 -22.55
C ILE A 14 13.42 44.53 -23.78
N LEU A 15 14.24 43.90 -24.62
CA LEU A 15 13.78 42.88 -25.54
C LEU A 15 13.25 41.73 -24.70
N THR A 16 11.94 41.73 -24.42
CA THR A 16 11.24 40.51 -24.02
C THR A 16 11.24 39.60 -25.24
N ALA A 17 12.31 38.82 -25.38
CA ALA A 17 12.32 37.70 -26.30
C ALA A 17 11.24 36.72 -25.84
N CYS A 18 10.07 36.79 -26.46
CA CYS A 18 9.15 35.66 -26.52
C CYS A 18 9.80 34.63 -27.48
N GLY A 19 10.90 34.05 -27.03
CA GLY A 19 11.54 32.90 -27.65
C GLY A 19 10.82 31.67 -27.15
N GLY A 20 9.60 31.44 -27.64
CA GLY A 20 9.09 30.08 -27.71
C GLY A 20 10.07 29.32 -28.60
N THR A 21 10.93 28.51 -27.99
CA THR A 21 11.83 27.62 -28.70
C THR A 21 10.97 26.59 -29.40
N THR A 22 10.47 26.89 -30.60
CA THR A 22 10.10 25.84 -31.54
C THR A 22 11.39 25.11 -31.84
N SER A 23 11.54 23.93 -31.25
CA SER A 23 12.67 23.03 -31.47
C SER A 23 12.72 22.70 -32.97
N SER A 24 13.47 23.50 -33.72
CA SER A 24 13.55 23.52 -35.19
C SER A 24 14.43 22.41 -35.76
N GLY A 25 14.74 21.40 -34.94
CA GLY A 25 15.53 20.23 -35.31
C GLY A 25 14.68 18.94 -35.26
N PRO A 26 15.16 17.85 -35.89
CA PRO A 26 14.53 16.53 -35.72
C PRO A 26 14.44 16.18 -34.24
N ASP A 27 13.34 15.53 -33.84
CA ASP A 27 13.25 15.02 -32.48
C ASP A 27 14.19 13.84 -32.31
N ILE A 28 14.96 13.85 -31.23
CA ILE A 28 15.84 12.74 -30.87
C ILE A 28 15.74 12.37 -29.39
N THR A 29 14.89 13.09 -28.64
CA THR A 29 14.73 12.84 -27.22
C THR A 29 13.73 11.71 -27.05
N ALA A 30 14.11 10.67 -26.31
CA ALA A 30 13.17 9.61 -25.98
C ALA A 30 12.28 10.03 -24.79
N PRO A 31 11.00 9.64 -24.79
CA PRO A 31 10.14 9.84 -23.63
C PRO A 31 10.71 9.22 -22.36
N SER A 32 10.37 9.82 -21.22
CA SER A 32 10.52 9.20 -19.89
C SER A 32 9.22 8.51 -19.51
N VAL A 33 9.30 7.33 -18.88
CA VAL A 33 8.11 6.58 -18.46
C VAL A 33 8.36 5.77 -17.18
N SER A 34 7.37 5.77 -16.30
CA SER A 34 7.35 4.97 -15.07
C SER A 34 6.03 4.22 -14.93
N LEU A 35 6.07 3.09 -14.22
CA LEU A 35 4.91 2.21 -14.00
C LEU A 35 4.49 2.18 -12.53
N SER A 36 3.20 2.03 -12.35
CA SER A 36 2.54 1.68 -11.08
C SER A 36 1.35 0.76 -11.37
N ARG A 37 0.74 0.21 -10.32
CA ARG A 37 -0.46 -0.62 -10.45
C ARG A 37 -1.61 -0.11 -9.57
N SER A 38 -2.83 -0.51 -9.92
CA SER A 38 -3.96 -0.53 -8.99
C SER A 38 -3.72 -1.50 -7.84
N ALA A 39 -4.56 -1.44 -6.79
CA ALA A 39 -4.65 -2.54 -5.83
C ALA A 39 -4.95 -3.87 -6.55
N VAL A 40 -4.43 -4.98 -6.01
CA VAL A 40 -4.76 -6.31 -6.52
C VAL A 40 -6.14 -6.68 -6.00
N ALA A 41 -7.09 -6.92 -6.90
CA ALA A 41 -8.43 -7.36 -6.54
C ALA A 41 -8.47 -8.86 -6.18
N ALA A 42 -9.56 -9.30 -5.53
CA ALA A 42 -9.78 -10.70 -5.10
C ALA A 42 -9.64 -11.76 -6.22
N ASP A 43 -9.84 -11.40 -7.50
CA ASP A 43 -9.63 -12.28 -8.66
C ASP A 43 -8.17 -12.30 -9.16
N SER A 44 -7.25 -11.69 -8.40
CA SER A 44 -5.86 -11.50 -8.78
C SER A 44 -5.70 -10.77 -10.12
N THR A 45 -6.50 -9.73 -10.34
CA THR A 45 -6.30 -8.82 -11.47
C THR A 45 -5.75 -7.46 -11.05
N VAL A 46 -5.05 -6.80 -11.98
CA VAL A 46 -4.53 -5.44 -11.81
C VAL A 46 -4.66 -4.62 -13.10
N THR A 47 -4.74 -3.31 -12.94
CA THR A 47 -4.48 -2.34 -14.02
C THR A 47 -3.14 -1.66 -13.77
N LEU A 48 -2.31 -1.59 -14.80
CA LEU A 48 -1.08 -0.82 -14.78
C LEU A 48 -1.37 0.62 -15.23
N THR A 49 -0.76 1.58 -14.54
CA THR A 49 -0.81 3.00 -14.90
C THR A 49 0.60 3.47 -15.23
N ALA A 50 0.76 4.07 -16.41
CA ALA A 50 2.02 4.65 -16.84
C ALA A 50 2.00 6.18 -16.72
N THR A 51 3.00 6.74 -16.05
CA THR A 51 3.27 8.18 -16.11
C THR A 51 4.39 8.40 -17.11
N ALA A 52 4.05 8.99 -18.26
CA ALA A 52 4.98 9.26 -19.34
C ALA A 52 5.04 10.75 -19.67
N SER A 53 6.24 11.26 -19.93
CA SER A 53 6.47 12.65 -20.34
C SER A 53 7.65 12.76 -21.29
N ASP A 54 7.58 13.75 -22.17
CA ASP A 54 8.55 14.03 -23.21
C ASP A 54 8.66 15.55 -23.41
N ASP A 55 9.73 16.06 -24.03
CA ASP A 55 9.89 17.51 -24.24
C ASP A 55 8.91 18.07 -25.29
N ARG A 56 8.34 17.20 -26.14
CA ARG A 56 7.30 17.60 -27.10
C ARG A 56 5.97 16.93 -26.81
N HIS A 57 5.86 15.62 -27.00
CA HIS A 57 4.60 14.89 -26.81
C HIS A 57 4.78 13.36 -26.86
N VAL A 58 4.14 12.66 -25.93
CA VAL A 58 3.99 11.20 -25.97
C VAL A 58 2.74 10.84 -26.77
N THR A 59 2.89 10.09 -27.86
CA THR A 59 1.80 9.68 -28.75
C THR A 59 1.10 8.40 -28.31
N LYS A 60 1.83 7.48 -27.68
CA LYS A 60 1.27 6.25 -27.10
C LYS A 60 2.16 5.65 -26.03
N VAL A 61 1.55 4.85 -25.17
CA VAL A 61 2.22 3.93 -24.26
C VAL A 61 1.76 2.51 -24.55
N GLU A 62 2.71 1.59 -24.70
CA GLU A 62 2.47 0.16 -24.77
C GLU A 62 2.89 -0.51 -23.46
N PHE A 63 2.03 -1.37 -22.93
CA PHE A 63 2.28 -2.15 -21.72
C PHE A 63 2.67 -3.58 -22.09
N TYR A 64 3.67 -4.12 -21.40
CA TYR A 64 4.25 -5.43 -21.69
C TYR A 64 4.31 -6.30 -20.44
N GLN A 65 4.14 -7.61 -20.63
CA GLN A 65 4.52 -8.66 -19.68
C GLN A 65 5.58 -9.53 -20.37
N GLY A 66 6.83 -9.42 -19.92
CA GLY A 66 7.97 -9.97 -20.67
C GLY A 66 8.05 -9.35 -22.06
N SER A 67 7.94 -10.17 -23.12
CA SER A 67 7.94 -9.70 -24.52
C SER A 67 6.54 -9.49 -25.11
N THR A 68 5.48 -9.82 -24.38
CA THR A 68 4.10 -9.79 -24.88
C THR A 68 3.44 -8.45 -24.58
N VAL A 69 2.85 -7.80 -25.58
CA VAL A 69 2.04 -6.60 -25.37
C VAL A 69 0.71 -6.99 -24.72
N VAL A 70 0.44 -6.42 -23.55
CA VAL A 70 -0.81 -6.62 -22.79
C VAL A 70 -1.78 -5.45 -22.94
N GLY A 71 -1.31 -4.32 -23.48
CA GLY A 71 -2.16 -3.16 -23.73
C GLY A 71 -1.45 -2.05 -24.49
N THR A 72 -2.23 -1.16 -25.09
CA THR A 72 -1.75 0.08 -25.69
C THR A 72 -2.75 1.18 -25.40
N ASP A 73 -2.26 2.34 -24.98
CA ASP A 73 -3.07 3.50 -24.72
C ASP A 73 -2.45 4.74 -25.38
N THR A 74 -3.26 5.52 -26.09
CA THR A 74 -2.83 6.72 -26.82
C THR A 74 -3.27 8.00 -26.12
N THR A 75 -3.98 7.91 -24.99
CA THR A 75 -4.53 9.09 -24.31
C THR A 75 -4.19 9.07 -22.82
N ALA A 76 -3.55 10.12 -22.33
CA ALA A 76 -3.31 10.26 -20.89
C ALA A 76 -4.64 10.49 -20.13
N PRO A 77 -4.84 9.90 -18.94
CA PRO A 77 -3.90 9.03 -18.20
C PRO A 77 -3.76 7.63 -18.84
N PHE A 78 -2.52 7.21 -19.10
CA PHE A 78 -2.25 5.96 -19.80
C PHE A 78 -2.45 4.75 -18.88
N THR A 79 -3.34 3.84 -19.28
CA THR A 79 -3.69 2.65 -18.50
C THR A 79 -3.71 1.38 -19.35
N SER A 80 -3.35 0.25 -18.75
CA SER A 80 -3.52 -1.05 -19.38
C SER A 80 -4.98 -1.53 -19.25
N PRO A 81 -5.43 -2.48 -20.08
CA PRO A 81 -6.53 -3.36 -19.72
C PRO A 81 -6.27 -4.05 -18.36
N SER A 82 -7.31 -4.62 -17.76
CA SER A 82 -7.13 -5.48 -16.57
C SER A 82 -6.31 -6.72 -16.94
N ILE A 83 -5.29 -7.02 -16.14
CA ILE A 83 -4.33 -8.10 -16.35
C ILE A 83 -4.52 -9.13 -15.24
N ASP A 84 -4.72 -10.39 -15.59
CA ASP A 84 -4.67 -11.53 -14.68
C ASP A 84 -3.22 -11.83 -14.28
N ILE A 85 -2.96 -11.85 -12.97
CA ILE A 85 -1.64 -12.09 -12.38
C ILE A 85 -1.57 -13.37 -11.55
N LEU A 86 -2.49 -14.32 -11.78
CA LEU A 86 -2.50 -15.63 -11.11
C LEU A 86 -1.27 -16.46 -11.44
N THR A 87 -0.77 -16.38 -12.67
CA THR A 87 0.33 -17.24 -13.15
C THR A 87 1.68 -16.53 -13.17
N THR A 88 1.69 -15.23 -13.45
CA THR A 88 2.92 -14.45 -13.62
C THR A 88 2.75 -13.05 -13.04
N ARG A 89 3.66 -12.67 -12.14
CA ARG A 89 3.66 -11.38 -11.43
C ARG A 89 4.89 -10.53 -11.72
N THR A 90 5.76 -10.97 -12.62
CA THR A 90 7.06 -10.34 -12.84
C THR A 90 7.21 -9.81 -14.27
N ASN A 91 8.19 -8.92 -14.46
CA ASN A 91 8.61 -8.38 -15.76
C ASN A 91 7.55 -7.54 -16.48
N PHE A 92 6.80 -6.70 -15.77
CA PHE A 92 5.96 -5.71 -16.42
C PHE A 92 6.79 -4.49 -16.83
N THR A 93 6.62 -4.02 -18.07
CA THR A 93 7.28 -2.79 -18.55
C THR A 93 6.32 -1.93 -19.36
N ALA A 94 6.57 -0.64 -19.42
CA ALA A 94 5.89 0.28 -20.32
C ALA A 94 6.88 0.88 -21.30
N LYS A 95 6.47 0.99 -22.56
CA LYS A 95 7.21 1.73 -23.60
C LYS A 95 6.39 2.93 -24.02
N ALA A 96 6.95 4.12 -23.85
CA ALA A 96 6.35 5.37 -24.30
C ALA A 96 7.00 5.80 -25.62
N TYR A 97 6.18 6.23 -26.57
CA TYR A 97 6.59 6.63 -27.91
C TYR A 97 6.24 8.09 -28.14
N ASP A 98 7.11 8.83 -28.83
CA ASP A 98 6.81 10.18 -29.33
C ASP A 98 6.30 10.13 -30.79
N ALA A 99 6.19 11.29 -31.44
CA ALA A 99 5.77 11.40 -32.85
C ALA A 99 6.92 11.17 -33.85
N ALA A 100 8.17 11.22 -33.40
CA ALA A 100 9.36 11.01 -34.22
C ALA A 100 9.85 9.56 -34.23
N GLY A 101 9.28 8.70 -33.39
CA GLY A 101 9.63 7.30 -33.24
C GLY A 101 10.66 7.02 -32.15
N ASN A 102 11.01 8.00 -31.31
CA ASN A 102 11.85 7.76 -30.14
C ASN A 102 11.06 6.99 -29.08
N VAL A 103 11.75 6.12 -28.35
CA VAL A 103 11.12 5.17 -27.41
C VAL A 103 11.79 5.23 -26.05
N GLY A 104 11.01 5.57 -25.03
CA GLY A 104 11.36 5.39 -23.63
C GLY A 104 10.87 4.05 -23.12
N THR A 105 11.66 3.36 -22.29
CA THR A 105 11.22 2.13 -21.61
C THR A 105 11.34 2.30 -20.09
N SER A 106 10.32 1.89 -19.35
CA SER A 106 10.34 1.94 -17.89
C SER A 106 11.32 0.90 -17.33
N ALA A 107 11.69 1.06 -16.06
CA ALA A 107 12.23 -0.07 -15.31
C ALA A 107 11.21 -1.23 -15.28
N ALA A 108 11.70 -2.46 -15.12
CA ALA A 108 10.85 -3.61 -14.87
C ALA A 108 10.10 -3.41 -13.54
N TYR A 109 8.80 -3.71 -13.57
CA TYR A 109 7.91 -3.64 -12.42
C TYR A 109 7.44 -5.05 -12.09
N ASP A 110 7.79 -5.51 -10.90
CA ASP A 110 7.29 -6.78 -10.36
C ASP A 110 6.15 -6.48 -9.40
N ILE A 111 5.05 -7.19 -9.58
CA ILE A 111 3.87 -7.09 -8.72
C ILE A 111 4.10 -7.93 -7.48
N THR A 112 4.38 -7.26 -6.38
CA THR A 112 4.32 -7.86 -5.05
C THR A 112 2.90 -7.70 -4.51
N THR A 113 2.30 -8.81 -4.08
CA THR A 113 1.07 -8.78 -3.29
C THR A 113 1.43 -8.48 -1.84
N LEU A 114 0.71 -7.57 -1.21
CA LEU A 114 0.93 -7.19 0.18
C LEU A 114 0.29 -8.23 1.10
N TYR A 115 1.13 -8.95 1.83
CA TYR A 115 0.74 -9.77 2.97
C TYR A 115 -0.33 -10.85 2.69
N GLN A 116 -0.56 -11.21 1.42
CA GLN A 116 -1.59 -12.17 1.05
C GLN A 116 -1.38 -13.54 1.70
N GLY A 117 -2.49 -14.20 2.00
CA GLY A 117 -2.54 -15.54 2.58
C GLY A 117 -3.17 -15.58 3.96
N LEU A 118 -3.04 -16.73 4.62
CA LEU A 118 -3.65 -17.02 5.90
C LEU A 118 -2.68 -16.71 7.04
N TRP A 119 -3.10 -15.88 7.99
CA TRP A 119 -2.33 -15.52 9.17
C TRP A 119 -3.07 -15.91 10.45
N ALA A 120 -2.31 -16.29 11.46
CA ALA A 120 -2.82 -16.50 12.81
C ALA A 120 -2.36 -15.33 13.70
N TRP A 121 -3.23 -14.85 14.58
CA TRP A 121 -2.94 -13.76 15.50
C TRP A 121 -3.18 -14.16 16.94
N GLY A 122 -2.48 -13.51 17.88
CA GLY A 122 -2.64 -13.67 19.31
C GLY A 122 -2.44 -12.35 20.05
N LEU A 123 -3.27 -12.12 21.05
CA LEU A 123 -3.17 -11.00 21.98
C LEU A 123 -2.80 -11.53 23.37
N ALA A 124 -1.80 -10.92 23.99
CA ALA A 124 -1.35 -11.28 25.33
C ALA A 124 -1.32 -10.05 26.25
N ASP A 125 -1.70 -10.22 27.52
CA ASP A 125 -1.55 -9.19 28.53
C ASP A 125 -0.09 -9.06 29.01
N SER A 126 0.16 -8.13 29.94
CA SER A 126 1.51 -7.88 30.48
C SER A 126 2.10 -9.04 31.29
N THR A 127 1.29 -10.04 31.65
CA THR A 127 1.74 -11.28 32.30
C THR A 127 2.03 -12.39 31.29
N GLY A 128 1.76 -12.14 30.01
CA GLY A 128 1.84 -13.12 28.94
C GLY A 128 0.61 -14.02 28.83
N ALA A 129 -0.46 -13.77 29.60
CA ALA A 129 -1.69 -14.53 29.46
C ALA A 129 -2.38 -14.18 28.13
N ILE A 130 -2.77 -15.21 27.37
CA ILE A 130 -3.49 -15.01 26.11
C ILE A 130 -4.93 -14.58 26.40
N ILE A 131 -5.30 -13.40 25.90
CA ILE A 131 -6.63 -12.83 26.11
C ILE A 131 -7.57 -13.08 24.92
N ASP A 132 -7.04 -13.17 23.70
CA ASP A 132 -7.77 -13.64 22.52
C ASP A 132 -6.78 -14.10 21.44
N SER A 133 -7.24 -14.90 20.49
CA SER A 133 -6.48 -15.33 19.33
C SER A 133 -7.40 -15.66 18.17
N GLY A 134 -6.88 -15.77 16.96
CA GLY A 134 -7.71 -16.08 15.80
C GLY A 134 -6.95 -16.18 14.50
N ALA A 135 -7.69 -16.15 13.41
CA ALA A 135 -7.17 -16.25 12.05
C ALA A 135 -7.74 -15.14 11.17
N VAL A 136 -6.92 -14.68 10.23
CA VAL A 136 -7.29 -13.74 9.17
C VAL A 136 -6.80 -14.27 7.84
N LEU A 137 -7.63 -14.15 6.82
CA LEU A 137 -7.24 -14.39 5.44
C LEU A 137 -7.13 -13.04 4.75
N PHE A 138 -5.94 -12.70 4.24
CA PHE A 138 -5.77 -11.57 3.35
C PHE A 138 -5.79 -12.09 1.92
N ASP A 139 -6.91 -11.90 1.24
CA ASP A 139 -7.15 -12.31 -0.14
C ASP A 139 -7.29 -11.13 -1.10
N ASP A 140 -7.38 -9.91 -0.57
CA ASP A 140 -7.59 -8.70 -1.35
C ASP A 140 -6.64 -7.56 -0.92
N GLU A 141 -6.63 -6.47 -1.66
CA GLU A 141 -5.93 -5.23 -1.32
C GLU A 141 -6.83 -4.01 -1.49
N VAL A 142 -6.72 -3.06 -0.57
CA VAL A 142 -7.41 -1.77 -0.63
C VAL A 142 -6.41 -0.62 -0.76
N TYR A 143 -6.76 0.38 -1.55
CA TYR A 143 -5.94 1.57 -1.77
C TYR A 143 -6.57 2.83 -1.16
N ASN A 144 -5.77 3.59 -0.43
CA ASN A 144 -6.19 4.88 0.11
C ASN A 144 -5.01 5.86 0.23
N ALA A 145 -5.15 7.01 -0.44
CA ALA A 145 -4.21 8.13 -0.38
C ALA A 145 -2.74 7.72 -0.62
N GLY A 146 -2.44 7.07 -1.75
CA GLY A 146 -1.07 6.70 -2.14
C GLY A 146 -0.54 5.42 -1.48
N ARG A 147 -1.38 4.70 -0.74
CA ARG A 147 -0.97 3.57 0.09
C ARG A 147 -1.90 2.40 -0.16
N THR A 148 -1.34 1.20 -0.14
CA THR A 148 -2.09 -0.06 -0.30
C THR A 148 -1.97 -0.85 1.00
N ALA A 149 -3.06 -1.48 1.42
CA ALA A 149 -3.10 -2.40 2.55
C ALA A 149 -3.75 -3.71 2.12
N ALA A 150 -3.26 -4.83 2.65
CA ALA A 150 -3.95 -6.10 2.51
C ALA A 150 -5.28 -6.03 3.25
N PHE A 151 -6.31 -6.66 2.68
CA PHE A 151 -7.66 -6.70 3.21
C PHE A 151 -8.18 -8.13 3.20
N GLY A 152 -9.02 -8.45 4.18
CA GLY A 152 -9.81 -9.66 4.13
C GLY A 152 -10.48 -10.02 5.46
N PRO A 153 -11.25 -11.11 5.47
CA PRO A 153 -12.05 -11.53 6.61
C PRO A 153 -11.21 -12.19 7.72
N TYR A 154 -11.68 -12.05 8.95
CA TYR A 154 -11.10 -12.72 10.12
C TYR A 154 -12.16 -13.36 11.02
N VAL A 155 -11.73 -14.33 11.82
CA VAL A 155 -12.53 -14.94 12.89
C VAL A 155 -11.65 -15.20 14.10
N ASN A 156 -12.16 -14.99 15.31
CA ASN A 156 -11.44 -15.40 16.52
C ASN A 156 -11.58 -16.91 16.77
N ASP A 157 -10.70 -17.46 17.61
CA ASP A 157 -10.63 -18.90 17.92
C ASP A 157 -11.92 -19.37 18.61
N ALA A 158 -12.46 -18.53 19.51
CA ALA A 158 -13.71 -18.78 20.22
C ALA A 158 -14.96 -18.74 19.31
N LYS A 159 -14.85 -18.31 18.04
CA LYS A 159 -15.97 -18.12 17.11
C LYS A 159 -17.06 -17.20 17.64
N THR A 160 -16.66 -16.24 18.47
CA THR A 160 -17.54 -15.22 19.05
C THR A 160 -17.37 -13.86 18.38
N ARG A 161 -16.35 -13.69 17.54
CA ARG A 161 -16.07 -12.47 16.77
C ARG A 161 -15.62 -12.81 15.36
N GLU A 162 -16.15 -12.05 14.42
CA GLU A 162 -15.74 -12.03 13.02
C GLU A 162 -15.88 -10.61 12.47
N GLY A 163 -15.18 -10.35 11.37
CA GLY A 163 -15.19 -9.04 10.73
C GLY A 163 -14.13 -8.97 9.65
N PHE A 164 -13.69 -7.75 9.35
CA PHE A 164 -12.64 -7.49 8.39
C PHE A 164 -11.36 -7.04 9.06
N SER A 165 -10.25 -7.26 8.38
CA SER A 165 -8.94 -6.86 8.81
C SER A 165 -8.19 -6.14 7.71
N LEU A 166 -7.27 -5.28 8.13
CA LEU A 166 -6.31 -4.60 7.27
C LEU A 166 -4.89 -4.90 7.76
N MET A 167 -3.94 -5.00 6.83
CA MET A 167 -2.50 -5.04 7.13
C MET A 167 -1.70 -4.19 6.17
N GLY A 168 -0.88 -3.27 6.70
CA GLY A 168 0.04 -2.46 5.90
C GLY A 168 0.31 -1.07 6.45
N PRO A 169 0.78 -0.12 5.62
CA PRO A 169 1.08 1.25 5.99
C PRO A 169 -0.18 2.11 6.20
N LEU A 170 -0.96 1.80 7.24
CA LEU A 170 -2.24 2.45 7.51
C LEU A 170 -2.12 3.94 7.86
N THR A 171 -1.01 4.41 8.44
CA THR A 171 -0.82 5.83 8.78
C THR A 171 0.20 6.57 7.91
N ALA A 172 1.27 5.90 7.49
CA ALA A 172 2.31 6.46 6.64
C ALA A 172 3.12 5.33 6.00
N ALA A 173 3.84 5.64 4.92
CA ALA A 173 4.82 4.72 4.33
C ALA A 173 5.89 4.31 5.37
N GLY A 174 6.35 3.05 5.29
CA GLY A 174 7.32 2.50 6.25
C GLY A 174 6.73 2.21 7.64
N LYS A 175 5.41 2.23 7.79
CA LYS A 175 4.72 1.69 8.97
C LYS A 175 4.11 0.34 8.61
N LEU A 176 4.11 -0.58 9.57
CA LEU A 176 3.40 -1.84 9.48
C LEU A 176 2.40 -1.93 10.62
N GLN A 177 1.13 -1.93 10.25
CA GLN A 177 0.02 -1.82 11.19
C GLN A 177 -1.08 -2.77 10.78
N VAL A 178 -1.84 -3.21 11.77
CA VAL A 178 -3.02 -4.04 11.55
C VAL A 178 -4.23 -3.41 12.18
N ALA A 179 -5.39 -3.62 11.60
CA ALA A 179 -6.66 -3.21 12.19
C ALA A 179 -7.65 -4.37 12.04
N PHE A 180 -8.43 -4.64 13.07
CA PHE A 180 -9.45 -5.68 13.10
C PHE A 180 -10.76 -5.06 13.55
N THR A 181 -11.81 -5.18 12.74
CA THR A 181 -13.11 -4.60 13.05
C THR A 181 -13.86 -5.45 14.08
N ALA A 182 -14.73 -4.86 14.89
CA ALA A 182 -15.56 -5.59 15.85
C ALA A 182 -16.78 -6.25 15.20
N ASP A 183 -17.11 -5.82 13.97
CA ASP A 183 -18.24 -6.28 13.19
C ASP A 183 -17.89 -6.28 11.68
N ALA A 184 -18.78 -6.83 10.85
CA ALA A 184 -18.63 -6.86 9.40
C ALA A 184 -19.10 -5.56 8.70
N ASN A 185 -19.27 -4.44 9.42
CA ASN A 185 -19.75 -3.20 8.82
C ASN A 185 -18.60 -2.35 8.26
N ALA A 186 -18.42 -2.35 6.94
CA ALA A 186 -17.36 -1.60 6.28
C ALA A 186 -17.59 -0.08 6.22
N GLY A 187 -18.85 0.40 6.27
CA GLY A 187 -19.19 1.83 6.06
C GLY A 187 -19.03 2.73 7.29
N ASN A 188 -18.99 2.14 8.48
CA ASN A 188 -18.61 2.80 9.73
C ASN A 188 -18.05 1.75 10.71
N PRO A 189 -16.81 1.30 10.47
CA PRO A 189 -16.27 0.15 11.18
C PRO A 189 -15.98 0.50 12.64
N ASN A 190 -16.60 -0.24 13.56
CA ASN A 190 -16.11 -0.31 14.92
C ASN A 190 -14.84 -1.16 14.92
N PHE A 191 -13.80 -0.76 15.64
CA PHE A 191 -12.60 -1.58 15.77
C PHE A 191 -12.70 -2.49 16.99
N TYR A 192 -12.28 -3.74 16.85
CA TYR A 192 -12.02 -4.61 17.98
C TYR A 192 -10.64 -4.29 18.55
N PHE A 193 -9.60 -4.36 17.71
CA PHE A 193 -8.27 -3.89 18.07
C PHE A 193 -7.53 -3.32 16.87
N ILE A 194 -6.53 -2.50 17.18
CA ILE A 194 -5.58 -1.97 16.20
C ILE A 194 -4.18 -2.19 16.74
N GLY A 195 -3.32 -2.76 15.90
CA GLY A 195 -1.95 -3.10 16.20
C GLY A 195 -0.93 -2.29 15.42
N THR A 196 0.25 -2.14 15.99
CA THR A 196 1.43 -1.55 15.34
C THR A 196 2.63 -2.44 15.62
N ASP A 197 3.33 -2.80 14.54
CA ASP A 197 4.59 -3.50 14.59
C ASP A 197 5.67 -2.65 15.29
N ALA A 198 6.57 -3.29 16.03
CA ALA A 198 7.58 -2.61 16.83
C ALA A 198 8.61 -1.82 15.99
N ASP A 199 9.01 -2.32 14.83
CA ASP A 199 10.03 -1.71 13.97
C ASP A 199 9.50 -1.23 12.61
N GLY A 200 8.25 -1.58 12.27
CA GLY A 200 7.58 -1.20 11.04
C GLY A 200 7.92 -2.12 9.86
N ALA A 201 8.56 -3.26 10.10
CA ALA A 201 8.91 -4.26 9.11
C ALA A 201 8.40 -5.65 9.52
N LEU A 202 8.41 -6.60 8.57
CA LEU A 202 8.08 -7.98 8.91
C LEU A 202 9.27 -8.65 9.60
N GLY A 203 9.03 -9.19 10.79
CA GLY A 203 9.93 -10.10 11.48
C GLY A 203 9.89 -11.51 10.88
N THR A 204 10.69 -12.41 11.47
CA THR A 204 10.65 -13.84 11.14
C THR A 204 10.65 -14.68 12.41
N TYR A 205 9.68 -15.59 12.52
CA TYR A 205 9.59 -16.57 13.60
C TYR A 205 9.42 -17.98 13.04
N GLN A 206 10.34 -18.88 13.38
CA GLN A 206 10.39 -20.25 12.85
C GLN A 206 10.32 -20.32 11.31
N GLY A 207 10.99 -19.38 10.62
CA GLY A 207 11.00 -19.28 9.15
C GLY A 207 9.72 -18.73 8.52
N LYS A 208 8.78 -18.22 9.32
CA LYS A 208 7.53 -17.60 8.86
C LYS A 208 7.55 -16.11 9.11
N SER A 209 7.00 -15.32 8.19
CA SER A 209 6.83 -13.88 8.37
C SER A 209 5.92 -13.59 9.55
N THR A 210 6.27 -12.57 10.33
CA THR A 210 5.53 -12.19 11.54
C THR A 210 5.50 -10.68 11.74
N ILE A 211 4.48 -10.23 12.49
CA ILE A 211 4.39 -8.91 13.10
C ILE A 211 4.45 -9.12 14.60
N GLU A 212 5.35 -8.44 15.27
CA GLU A 212 5.44 -8.41 16.72
C GLU A 212 5.39 -6.98 17.23
N GLY A 213 4.52 -6.71 18.20
CA GLY A 213 4.40 -5.36 18.71
C GLY A 213 3.29 -5.22 19.71
N SER A 214 2.53 -4.15 19.57
CA SER A 214 1.46 -3.80 20.49
C SER A 214 0.13 -3.73 19.77
N ALA A 215 -0.95 -3.94 20.52
CA ALA A 215 -2.31 -3.66 20.10
C ALA A 215 -3.06 -2.89 21.18
N THR A 216 -4.03 -2.09 20.76
CA THR A 216 -5.03 -1.50 21.65
C THR A 216 -6.42 -1.98 21.25
N THR A 217 -7.21 -2.43 22.23
CA THR A 217 -8.61 -2.82 22.01
C THR A 217 -9.54 -1.64 22.21
N TYR A 218 -10.72 -1.68 21.59
CA TYR A 218 -11.72 -0.61 21.66
C TYR A 218 -13.09 -1.12 22.13
N ASP A 219 -13.88 -0.22 22.71
CA ASP A 219 -15.29 -0.45 22.98
C ASP A 219 -16.16 -0.18 21.74
N ALA A 220 -17.47 -0.46 21.86
CA ALA A 220 -18.44 -0.23 20.80
C ALA A 220 -18.64 1.26 20.42
N ASN A 221 -18.11 2.19 21.22
CA ASN A 221 -18.16 3.63 20.94
C ASN A 221 -16.83 4.14 20.34
N GLY A 222 -15.86 3.25 20.10
CA GLY A 222 -14.54 3.60 19.57
C GLY A 222 -13.57 4.16 20.62
N ASN A 223 -13.87 4.03 21.91
CA ASN A 223 -12.94 4.41 22.98
C ASN A 223 -11.91 3.31 23.20
N ALA A 224 -10.64 3.68 23.38
CA ALA A 224 -9.59 2.75 23.74
C ALA A 224 -9.83 2.16 25.13
N LEU A 225 -9.72 0.83 25.26
CA LEU A 225 -9.94 0.08 26.49
C LEU A 225 -8.63 -0.30 27.19
N ALA A 226 -7.76 -1.02 26.49
CA ALA A 226 -6.53 -1.57 27.06
C ALA A 226 -5.49 -1.86 25.97
N SER A 227 -4.23 -1.91 26.38
CA SER A 227 -3.10 -2.27 25.52
C SER A 227 -2.59 -3.67 25.82
N TYR A 228 -2.24 -4.40 24.76
CA TYR A 228 -1.78 -5.78 24.77
C TYR A 228 -0.56 -5.93 23.88
N THR A 229 0.16 -7.03 24.07
CA THR A 229 1.12 -7.52 23.09
C THR A 229 0.39 -8.18 21.93
N LEU A 230 0.84 -7.89 20.71
CA LEU A 230 0.35 -8.49 19.49
C LEU A 230 1.43 -9.38 18.88
N ALA A 231 1.04 -10.58 18.46
CA ALA A 231 1.77 -11.35 17.46
C ALA A 231 0.84 -11.75 16.32
N VAL A 232 1.31 -11.62 15.08
CA VAL A 232 0.61 -12.11 13.88
C VAL A 232 1.61 -12.86 13.02
N ILE A 233 1.34 -14.13 12.70
CA ILE A 233 2.26 -15.00 11.97
C ILE A 233 1.62 -15.55 10.71
N GLN A 234 2.34 -15.51 9.59
CA GLN A 234 1.85 -16.06 8.33
C GLN A 234 1.93 -17.58 8.37
N THR A 235 0.82 -18.22 8.06
CA THR A 235 0.66 -19.68 8.15
C THR A 235 0.62 -20.32 6.77
N SER A 236 0.16 -19.58 5.76
CA SER A 236 0.10 -19.95 4.36
C SER A 236 0.10 -18.68 3.51
N THR A 237 0.66 -18.75 2.30
CA THR A 237 0.55 -17.69 1.28
C THR A 237 -0.66 -17.90 0.34
N VAL A 238 -1.43 -18.98 0.56
CA VAL A 238 -2.60 -19.32 -0.26
C VAL A 238 -3.81 -18.49 0.15
N THR A 239 -4.44 -17.82 -0.82
CA THR A 239 -5.59 -16.92 -0.62
C THR A 239 -6.96 -17.58 -0.75
N THR A 240 -7.04 -18.83 -1.23
CA THR A 240 -8.31 -19.58 -1.37
C THR A 240 -8.68 -20.39 -0.13
N ALA A 241 -7.95 -20.22 0.98
CA ALA A 241 -8.22 -20.92 2.22
C ALA A 241 -9.54 -20.44 2.86
N THR A 242 -10.29 -21.33 3.50
CA THR A 242 -11.41 -20.88 4.36
C THR A 242 -10.85 -20.10 5.56
N VAL A 243 -11.56 -19.07 6.01
CA VAL A 243 -11.20 -18.27 7.20
C VAL A 243 -11.20 -19.17 8.45
N GLY A 244 -10.03 -19.71 8.75
CA GLY A 244 -9.81 -20.66 9.83
C GLY A 244 -8.39 -21.21 9.76
N ALA A 245 -7.53 -20.76 10.68
CA ALA A 245 -6.17 -21.30 10.76
C ALA A 245 -6.19 -22.70 11.40
N PRO A 246 -5.34 -23.64 10.93
CA PRO A 246 -5.15 -24.92 11.60
C PRO A 246 -4.80 -24.73 13.09
N ALA A 247 -5.25 -25.61 13.97
CA ALA A 247 -5.02 -25.49 15.43
C ALA A 247 -3.53 -25.31 15.79
N ALA A 248 -2.62 -25.93 15.04
CA ALA A 248 -1.18 -25.78 15.22
C ALA A 248 -0.67 -24.35 14.91
N ALA A 249 -1.26 -23.68 13.93
CA ALA A 249 -0.93 -22.30 13.58
C ALA A 249 -1.39 -21.32 14.65
N LEU A 250 -2.62 -21.50 15.16
CA LEU A 250 -3.13 -20.72 16.30
C LEU A 250 -2.25 -20.91 17.54
N GLN A 251 -1.82 -22.15 17.82
CA GLN A 251 -0.89 -22.42 18.91
C GLN A 251 0.45 -21.71 18.73
N THR A 252 0.98 -21.66 17.51
CA THR A 252 2.23 -20.95 17.20
C THR A 252 2.10 -19.46 17.46
N ALA A 253 1.00 -18.83 17.01
CA ALA A 253 0.74 -17.41 17.25
C ALA A 253 0.62 -17.10 18.75
N ARG A 254 -0.09 -17.95 19.51
CA ARG A 254 -0.19 -17.84 20.97
C ARG A 254 1.18 -17.93 21.65
N THR A 255 1.99 -18.93 21.29
CA THR A 255 3.32 -19.10 21.86
C THR A 255 4.23 -17.90 21.57
N LEU A 256 4.14 -17.34 20.36
CA LEU A 256 4.89 -16.13 20.00
C LEU A 256 4.42 -14.91 20.82
N ALA A 257 3.10 -14.66 20.88
CA ALA A 257 2.53 -13.56 21.66
C ALA A 257 2.93 -13.64 23.15
N HIS A 258 2.82 -14.83 23.74
CA HIS A 258 3.25 -15.09 25.11
C HIS A 258 4.74 -14.80 25.33
N SER A 259 5.59 -15.37 24.48
CA SER A 259 7.05 -15.21 24.60
C SER A 259 7.47 -13.75 24.43
N TYR A 260 6.87 -13.06 23.46
CA TYR A 260 7.14 -11.65 23.20
C TYR A 260 6.67 -10.77 24.36
N ALA A 261 5.49 -11.05 24.96
CA ALA A 261 4.98 -10.30 26.09
C ALA A 261 5.85 -10.44 27.35
N ILE A 262 6.43 -11.62 27.59
CA ILE A 262 7.36 -11.84 28.70
C ILE A 262 8.69 -11.11 28.46
N ALA A 263 9.20 -11.15 27.23
CA ALA A 263 10.48 -10.53 26.88
C ALA A 263 10.41 -9.00 26.77
N HIS A 264 9.24 -8.47 26.40
CA HIS A 264 9.00 -7.05 26.17
C HIS A 264 7.77 -6.63 26.99
N PRO A 265 7.96 -6.06 28.20
CA PRO A 265 6.84 -5.54 28.98
C PRO A 265 6.08 -4.53 28.13
N VAL A 266 4.75 -4.72 28.04
CA VAL A 266 3.85 -3.94 27.17
C VAL A 266 4.16 -2.46 27.33
N GLN A 267 4.80 -1.87 26.33
CA GLN A 267 4.88 -0.43 26.26
C GLN A 267 3.50 0.05 25.84
N ALA A 268 2.89 0.93 26.64
CA ALA A 268 1.63 1.56 26.31
C ALA A 268 1.80 2.41 25.04
N LEU A 269 1.64 1.78 23.88
CA LEU A 269 1.56 2.49 22.63
C LEU A 269 0.18 3.13 22.58
N LYS A 270 0.14 4.43 22.87
CA LYS A 270 -1.05 5.25 22.62
C LYS A 270 -1.34 5.16 21.13
N VAL A 271 -2.30 4.32 20.75
CA VAL A 271 -2.80 4.36 19.39
C VAL A 271 -3.32 5.78 19.16
N SER A 272 -2.71 6.46 18.20
CA SER A 272 -3.11 7.82 17.88
C SER A 272 -4.52 7.77 17.29
N PRO A 273 -5.40 8.72 17.60
CA PRO A 273 -6.71 8.85 16.94
C PRO A 273 -6.60 8.87 15.40
N ALA A 274 -5.44 9.28 14.87
CA ALA A 274 -5.12 9.25 13.45
C ALA A 274 -5.09 7.83 12.87
N LEU A 275 -4.65 6.82 13.62
CA LEU A 275 -4.57 5.45 13.12
C LEU A 275 -5.97 4.84 12.89
N ALA A 276 -6.86 4.93 13.88
CA ALA A 276 -8.24 4.44 13.73
C ALA A 276 -8.98 5.15 12.58
N LYS A 277 -8.83 6.48 12.48
CA LYS A 277 -9.40 7.26 11.38
C LYS A 277 -8.88 6.83 10.02
N ASN A 278 -7.58 6.59 9.89
CA ASN A 278 -7.00 6.15 8.62
C ASN A 278 -7.45 4.72 8.26
N ALA A 279 -7.46 3.81 9.22
CA ALA A 279 -7.94 2.44 9.01
C ALA A 279 -9.40 2.45 8.51
N ALA A 280 -10.27 3.26 9.14
CA ALA A 280 -11.65 3.42 8.67
C ALA A 280 -11.72 4.00 7.24
N ALA A 281 -10.82 4.92 6.89
CA ALA A 281 -10.76 5.49 5.54
C ALA A 281 -10.32 4.48 4.47
N PHE A 282 -9.58 3.42 4.82
CA PHE A 282 -9.30 2.31 3.91
C PHE A 282 -10.53 1.41 3.70
N LEU A 283 -11.33 1.18 4.74
CA LEU A 283 -12.53 0.32 4.67
C LEU A 283 -13.72 0.95 3.94
N ASN A 284 -13.77 2.28 3.90
CA ASN A 284 -14.82 3.05 3.21
C ASN A 284 -14.58 3.23 1.70
N ARG A 285 -13.64 2.49 1.09
CA ARG A 285 -13.20 2.68 -0.31
C ARG A 285 -13.50 1.48 -1.18
#